data_AF-A0AA40DTS9-F1
#
_entry.id   AF-A0AA40DTS9-F1
#
_cell.length_a   1.000
_cell.length_b   1.000
_cell.length_c   1.000
_cell.angle_alpha   90.00
_cell.angle_beta   90.00
_cell.angle_gamma   90.00
#
_symmetry.space_group_name_H-M   'P 1'
#
loop_
_entity.id
_entity.type
_entity.pdbx_description
1 polymer ?
#
loop_
_entity_poly.entity_id
_entity_poly.type
_entity_poly.pdbx_seq_one_letter_code
_entity_poly.pdbx_strand_id
1 'polypeptide(L)'
;MKTQSQLPRVKPDLVAGKFTWATKLDDALVTTMNKFYLHNWPNEATLDSTWLCDIKPTDKKTDSSIAIRFTVVYNGDMKAFSDLIEGFSVGPSDLSEETKRLQELADKLKRRSRPEPSTLFLHESLVDQ
;
A
#
# COMPACT_ATOMS: atom_id res chain seq x y z
N MET A 1 33.12 -4.63 -8.10
CA MET A 1 32.81 -3.25 -7.67
C MET A 1 31.30 -3.17 -7.46
N LYS A 2 30.82 -3.10 -6.22
CA LYS A 2 29.40 -2.86 -5.94
C LYS A 2 29.17 -1.36 -6.09
N THR A 3 28.44 -0.96 -7.13
CA THR A 3 27.98 0.41 -7.30
C THR A 3 27.17 0.76 -6.05
N GLN A 4 27.62 1.71 -5.24
CA GLN A 4 26.78 2.31 -4.21
C GLN A 4 25.58 2.90 -4.95
N SER A 5 24.42 2.25 -4.81
CA SER A 5 23.15 2.83 -5.27
C SER A 5 22.95 4.12 -4.47
N GLN A 6 23.10 5.26 -5.13
CA GLN A 6 22.77 6.54 -4.52
C GLN A 6 21.29 6.51 -4.14
N LEU A 7 20.97 6.86 -2.90
CA LEU A 7 19.59 7.00 -2.47
C LEU A 7 18.92 8.09 -3.32
N PRO A 8 17.67 7.88 -3.76
CA PRO A 8 16.94 8.88 -4.54
C PRO A 8 16.91 10.21 -3.78
N ARG A 9 17.18 11.33 -4.49
CA ARG A 9 17.07 12.66 -3.89
C ARG A 9 15.61 12.89 -3.48
N VAL A 10 15.41 13.31 -2.23
CA VAL A 10 14.08 13.64 -1.70
C VAL A 10 13.52 14.83 -2.49
N LYS A 11 12.32 14.65 -3.05
CA LYS A 11 11.58 15.68 -3.76
C LYS A 11 10.86 16.60 -2.76
N PRO A 12 10.52 17.84 -3.15
CA PRO A 12 9.82 18.77 -2.27
C PRO A 12 8.45 18.22 -1.82
N ASP A 13 7.78 17.49 -2.71
CA ASP A 13 6.51 16.82 -2.44
C ASP A 13 6.71 15.31 -2.43
N LEU A 14 6.02 14.65 -1.51
CA LEU A 14 5.89 13.20 -1.44
C LEU A 14 4.43 12.82 -1.28
N VAL A 15 4.12 11.55 -1.50
CA VAL A 15 2.80 10.99 -1.24
C VAL A 15 2.91 10.05 -0.06
N ALA A 16 2.16 10.32 0.99
CA ALA A 16 2.13 9.50 2.20
C ALA A 16 0.71 8.99 2.49
N GLY A 17 0.62 7.82 3.10
CA GLY A 17 -0.65 7.22 3.48
C GLY A 17 -0.50 6.14 4.54
N LYS A 18 -1.46 6.08 5.46
CA LYS A 18 -1.56 5.00 6.44
C LYS A 18 -3.01 4.59 6.58
N PHE A 19 -3.31 3.32 6.34
CA PHE A 19 -4.67 2.81 6.48
C PHE A 19 -4.70 1.35 6.91
N THR A 20 -5.83 0.94 7.48
CA THR A 20 -6.08 -0.45 7.83
C THR A 20 -7.19 -0.99 6.93
N TRP A 21 -6.91 -2.11 6.28
CA TRP A 21 -7.84 -2.83 5.43
C TRP A 21 -8.34 -4.08 6.14
N ALA A 22 -9.58 -4.05 6.61
CA ALA A 22 -10.26 -5.22 7.15
C ALA A 22 -10.85 -6.05 6.00
N THR A 23 -10.61 -7.35 6.05
CA THR A 23 -10.95 -8.30 4.98
C THR A 23 -11.14 -9.71 5.54
N LYS A 24 -11.78 -10.59 4.78
CA LYS A 24 -11.81 -12.03 5.09
C LYS A 24 -10.48 -12.67 4.69
N LEU A 25 -9.98 -13.59 5.53
CA LEU A 25 -8.88 -14.47 5.19
C LEU A 25 -9.39 -15.58 4.24
N ASP A 26 -9.04 -15.47 2.96
CA ASP A 26 -9.37 -16.40 1.89
C ASP A 26 -8.20 -16.51 0.89
N ASP A 27 -8.25 -17.48 -0.02
CA ASP A 27 -7.20 -17.70 -1.02
C ASP A 27 -7.02 -16.47 -1.93
N ALA A 28 -8.11 -15.73 -2.20
CA ALA A 28 -8.06 -14.49 -2.97
C ALA A 28 -7.23 -13.40 -2.28
N LEU A 29 -7.33 -13.26 -0.95
CA LEU A 29 -6.49 -12.36 -0.17
C LEU A 29 -5.02 -12.79 -0.24
N VAL A 30 -4.74 -14.07 -0.04
CA VAL A 30 -3.37 -14.60 -0.07
C VAL A 30 -2.73 -14.36 -1.44
N THR A 31 -3.45 -14.64 -2.53
CA THR A 31 -2.99 -14.36 -3.89
C THR A 31 -2.77 -12.87 -4.13
N THR A 32 -3.67 -12.01 -3.63
CA THR A 32 -3.53 -10.54 -3.74
C THR A 32 -2.27 -10.05 -3.03
N MET A 33 -2.03 -10.51 -1.81
CA MET A 33 -0.85 -10.11 -1.03
C MET A 33 0.44 -10.69 -1.61
N ASN A 34 0.42 -11.91 -2.15
CA ASN A 34 1.56 -12.47 -2.88
C ASN A 34 1.90 -11.60 -4.10
N LYS A 35 0.90 -11.17 -4.88
CA LYS A 35 1.12 -10.23 -5.99
C LYS A 35 1.71 -8.90 -5.51
N PHE A 36 1.22 -8.37 -4.39
CA PHE A 36 1.74 -7.14 -3.79
C PHE A 36 3.21 -7.28 -3.36
N TYR A 37 3.60 -8.38 -2.73
CA TYR A 37 4.98 -8.61 -2.28
C TYR A 37 5.96 -8.95 -3.41
N LEU A 38 5.47 -9.58 -4.47
CA LEU A 38 6.27 -9.92 -5.65
C LEU A 38 6.34 -8.78 -6.67
N HIS A 39 5.53 -7.73 -6.50
CA HIS A 39 5.55 -6.59 -7.40
C HIS A 39 6.88 -5.83 -7.26
N ASN A 40 7.49 -5.51 -8.39
CA ASN A 40 8.76 -4.80 -8.43
C ASN A 40 8.52 -3.29 -8.24
N TRP A 41 8.29 -2.89 -6.99
CA TRP A 41 8.13 -1.49 -6.62
C TRP A 41 9.41 -0.68 -6.91
N PRO A 42 9.30 0.56 -7.41
CA PRO A 42 10.46 1.39 -7.68
C PRO A 42 11.14 1.83 -6.39
N ASN A 43 12.41 2.22 -6.47
CA ASN A 43 13.20 2.64 -5.30
C ASN A 43 12.65 3.92 -4.62
N GLU A 44 11.81 4.67 -5.34
CA GLU A 44 11.10 5.84 -4.83
C GLU A 44 9.88 5.47 -3.97
N ALA A 45 9.48 4.20 -3.92
CA ALA A 45 8.33 3.73 -3.14
C ALA A 45 8.78 2.92 -1.92
N THR A 46 8.20 3.22 -0.77
CA THR A 46 8.26 2.41 0.44
C THR A 46 6.83 2.03 0.82
N LEU A 47 6.49 0.76 0.63
CA LEU A 47 5.15 0.23 0.90
C LEU A 47 5.28 -0.93 1.90
N ASP A 48 4.94 -0.65 3.15
CA ASP A 48 4.95 -1.65 4.21
C ASP A 48 3.56 -2.18 4.47
N SER A 49 3.48 -3.44 4.90
CA SER A 49 2.23 -4.06 5.34
C SER A 49 2.43 -4.79 6.66
N THR A 50 1.44 -4.72 7.53
CA THR A 50 1.43 -5.40 8.83
C THR A 50 0.12 -6.16 8.98
N TRP A 51 0.20 -7.47 9.16
CA TRP A 51 -0.95 -8.31 9.43
C TRP A 51 -1.38 -8.16 10.89
N LEU A 52 -2.62 -7.74 11.11
CA LEU A 52 -3.26 -7.60 12.41
C LEU A 52 -4.16 -8.81 12.62
N CYS A 53 -3.61 -9.84 13.25
CA CYS A 53 -4.26 -11.15 13.41
C CYS A 53 -5.17 -11.24 14.66
N ASP A 54 -5.34 -10.17 15.43
CA ASP A 54 -6.09 -10.21 16.69
C ASP A 54 -7.02 -8.99 16.84
N ILE A 55 -8.04 -8.93 15.98
CA ILE A 55 -9.20 -8.07 16.22
C ILE A 55 -10.32 -9.03 16.62
N LYS A 56 -10.63 -9.10 17.92
CA LYS A 56 -11.82 -9.79 18.43
C LYS A 56 -13.01 -9.45 17.53
N PRO A 57 -13.87 -10.42 17.18
CA PRO A 57 -14.99 -10.16 16.27
C PRO A 57 -15.92 -9.15 16.92
N THR A 58 -15.83 -7.88 16.53
CA THR A 58 -16.80 -6.85 16.93
C THR A 58 -18.18 -7.19 16.36
N ASP A 59 -18.22 -7.98 15.29
CA ASP A 59 -19.44 -8.47 14.66
C ASP A 59 -19.42 -10.01 14.63
N LYS A 60 -20.38 -10.62 15.32
CA LYS A 60 -20.63 -12.08 15.44
C LYS A 60 -21.00 -12.77 14.11
N LYS A 61 -20.39 -12.40 12.98
CA LYS A 61 -20.77 -12.92 11.65
C LYS A 61 -19.62 -13.42 10.77
N THR A 62 -18.36 -13.29 11.16
CA THR A 62 -17.25 -13.75 10.30
C THR A 62 -16.09 -14.31 11.12
N ASP A 63 -16.06 -15.64 11.31
CA ASP A 63 -15.01 -16.38 12.05
C ASP A 63 -13.60 -16.31 11.42
N SER A 64 -13.36 -15.43 10.43
CA SER A 64 -12.07 -15.30 9.73
C SER A 64 -11.80 -13.88 9.25
N SER A 65 -12.21 -12.87 10.02
CA SER A 65 -11.85 -11.46 9.73
C SER A 65 -10.40 -11.19 10.15
N ILE A 66 -9.59 -10.72 9.20
CA ILE A 66 -8.23 -10.23 9.44
C ILE A 66 -8.15 -8.77 9.00
N ALA A 67 -7.19 -8.02 9.53
CA ALA A 67 -6.90 -6.71 8.98
C ALA A 67 -5.43 -6.58 8.62
N ILE A 68 -5.15 -5.84 7.55
CA ILE A 68 -3.79 -5.54 7.11
C ILE A 68 -3.63 -4.03 7.15
N ARG A 69 -2.65 -3.56 7.92
CA ARG A 69 -2.27 -2.15 7.96
C ARG A 69 -1.22 -1.89 6.91
N PHE A 70 -1.44 -0.87 6.09
CA PHE A 70 -0.48 -0.40 5.10
C PHE A 70 0.09 0.95 5.53
N THR A 71 1.40 1.10 5.33
CA THR A 71 2.10 2.37 5.40
C THR A 71 2.73 2.61 4.03
N VAL A 72 2.43 3.75 3.43
CA VAL A 72 2.79 4.09 2.07
C VAL A 72 3.56 5.41 2.10
N VAL A 73 4.73 5.40 1.47
CA VAL A 73 5.51 6.61 1.20
C VAL A 73 6.01 6.51 -0.24
N TYR A 74 5.79 7.53 -1.04
CA TYR A 74 6.29 7.63 -2.40
C TYR A 74 6.96 8.98 -2.63
N ASN A 75 8.22 8.95 -3.05
CA ASN A 75 9.03 10.13 -3.34
C ASN A 75 8.70 10.70 -4.73
N GLY A 76 7.55 11.36 -4.83
CA GLY A 76 7.04 11.98 -6.04
C GLY A 76 5.65 12.55 -5.86
N ASP A 77 5.08 13.04 -6.96
CA ASP A 77 3.74 13.61 -6.96
C ASP A 77 2.63 12.53 -7.00
N MET A 78 1.41 12.96 -6.70
CA MET A 78 0.22 12.10 -6.66
C MET A 78 -0.12 11.46 -8.01
N LYS A 79 0.25 12.12 -9.13
CA LYS A 79 -0.05 11.59 -10.46
C LYS A 79 0.86 10.39 -10.74
N ALA A 80 2.17 10.55 -10.54
CA ALA A 80 3.14 9.47 -10.70
C ALA A 80 2.85 8.29 -9.75
N PHE A 81 2.42 8.57 -8.52
CA PHE A 81 1.94 7.53 -7.61
C PHE A 81 0.69 6.82 -8.13
N SER A 82 -0.29 7.56 -8.65
CA SER A 82 -1.52 6.97 -9.20
C SER A 82 -1.24 6.08 -10.41
N ASP A 83 -0.36 6.52 -11.31
CA ASP A 83 0.08 5.76 -12.49
C ASP A 83 0.83 4.47 -12.06
N LEU A 84 1.65 4.54 -11.01
CA LEU A 84 2.33 3.38 -10.42
C LEU A 84 1.32 2.33 -9.93
N ILE A 85 0.30 2.76 -9.18
CA ILE A 85 -0.73 1.86 -8.65
C ILE A 85 -1.62 1.30 -9.79
N GLU A 86 -1.81 2.05 -10.88
CA GLU A 86 -2.51 1.54 -12.08
C GLU A 86 -1.75 0.41 -12.76
N GLY A 87 -0.42 0.51 -12.86
CA GLY A 87 0.41 -0.58 -13.37
C GLY A 87 0.38 -1.85 -12.51
N PHE A 88 0.05 -1.72 -11.22
CA PHE A 88 -0.17 -2.84 -10.32
C PHE A 88 -1.58 -3.46 -10.46
N SER A 89 -2.60 -2.65 -10.78
CA SER A 89 -3.95 -3.13 -11.00
C SER A 89 -4.10 -3.89 -12.32
N VAL A 90 -4.92 -4.94 -12.32
CA VAL A 90 -5.30 -5.64 -13.57
C VAL A 90 -6.45 -4.87 -14.22
N GLY A 91 -6.40 -4.70 -15.53
CA GLY A 91 -7.47 -4.04 -16.29
C GLY A 91 -8.84 -4.71 -16.09
N PRO A 92 -9.95 -3.99 -16.35
CA PRO A 92 -11.31 -4.42 -15.99
C PRO A 92 -11.85 -5.65 -16.74
N SER A 93 -11.02 -6.37 -17.52
CA SER A 93 -11.44 -7.48 -18.37
C SER A 93 -11.62 -8.81 -17.63
N ASP A 94 -11.00 -9.00 -16.47
CA ASP A 94 -11.02 -10.29 -15.76
C ASP A 94 -11.91 -10.25 -14.52
N LEU A 95 -13.03 -10.98 -14.57
CA LEU A 95 -14.08 -10.98 -13.52
C LEU A 95 -13.76 -11.85 -12.28
N SER A 96 -12.53 -12.34 -12.14
CA SER A 96 -12.17 -13.22 -11.01
C SER A 96 -12.23 -12.47 -9.67
N GLU A 97 -12.58 -13.17 -8.59
CA GLU A 97 -12.62 -12.59 -7.24
C GLU A 97 -11.24 -12.04 -6.81
N GLU A 98 -10.16 -12.64 -7.31
CA GLU A 98 -8.79 -12.15 -7.10
C GLU A 98 -8.55 -10.79 -7.73
N THR A 99 -8.98 -10.60 -8.99
CA THR A 99 -8.82 -9.33 -9.71
C THR A 99 -9.63 -8.22 -9.04
N LYS A 100 -10.84 -8.53 -8.58
CA LYS A 100 -11.66 -7.58 -7.79
C LYS A 100 -10.96 -7.17 -6.49
N ARG A 101 -10.37 -8.14 -5.78
CA ARG A 101 -9.67 -7.89 -4.51
C ARG A 101 -8.39 -7.06 -4.71
N LEU A 102 -7.67 -7.32 -5.79
CA LEU A 102 -6.51 -6.52 -6.20
C LEU A 102 -6.91 -5.08 -6.54
N GLN A 103 -8.00 -4.90 -7.29
CA GLN A 103 -8.53 -3.57 -7.60
C GLN A 103 -8.98 -2.83 -6.34
N GLU A 104 -9.63 -3.52 -5.40
CA GLU A 104 -10.03 -2.95 -4.13
C GLU A 104 -8.81 -2.41 -3.34
N LEU A 105 -7.71 -3.18 -3.31
CA LEU A 105 -6.47 -2.76 -2.68
C LEU A 105 -5.87 -1.53 -3.39
N ALA A 106 -5.80 -1.55 -4.72
CA ALA A 106 -5.30 -0.44 -5.54
C ALA A 106 -6.10 0.85 -5.29
N ASP A 107 -7.44 0.75 -5.25
CA ASP A 107 -8.31 1.88 -4.96
C ASP A 107 -8.09 2.45 -3.56
N LYS A 108 -7.87 1.59 -2.55
CA LYS A 108 -7.55 2.04 -1.19
C LYS A 108 -6.18 2.71 -1.13
N LEU A 109 -5.16 2.16 -1.80
CA LEU A 109 -3.83 2.76 -1.88
C LEU A 109 -3.91 4.18 -2.46
N LYS A 110 -4.68 4.39 -3.53
CA LYS A 110 -4.89 5.73 -4.11
C LYS A 110 -5.70 6.65 -3.18
N ARG A 111 -6.86 6.20 -2.69
CA ARG A 111 -7.78 7.04 -1.91
C ARG A 111 -7.26 7.40 -0.51
N ARG A 112 -6.39 6.55 0.07
CA ARG A 112 -5.87 6.71 1.43
C ARG A 112 -4.46 7.30 1.47
N SER A 113 -3.92 7.71 0.32
CA SER A 113 -2.66 8.43 0.22
C SER A 113 -2.93 9.89 -0.15
N ARG A 114 -2.09 10.80 0.35
CA ARG A 114 -2.20 12.24 0.10
C ARG A 114 -0.82 12.84 -0.23
N PRO A 115 -0.77 13.85 -1.11
CA PRO A 115 0.45 14.61 -1.31
C PRO A 115 0.72 15.49 -0.09
N GLU A 116 1.94 15.42 0.44
CA GLU A 116 2.40 16.18 1.60
C GLU A 116 3.81 16.73 1.34
N PRO A 117 4.15 17.91 1.89
CA PRO A 117 5.52 18.43 1.83
C PRO A 117 6.49 17.50 2.56
N SER A 118 7.64 17.22 1.94
CA SER A 118 8.61 16.27 2.51
C SER A 118 9.23 16.71 3.83
N THR A 119 9.30 18.02 4.08
CA THR A 119 9.77 18.59 5.35
C THR A 119 8.79 18.35 6.50
N LEU A 120 7.48 18.43 6.23
CA LEU A 120 6.44 18.17 7.22
C LEU A 120 6.39 16.69 7.57
N PHE A 121 6.44 15.82 6.55
CA PHE A 121 6.47 14.37 6.74
C PHE A 121 7.68 13.91 7.57
N LEU A 122 8.88 14.47 7.30
CA LEU A 122 10.06 14.16 8.11
C LEU A 122 9.89 14.59 9.57
N HIS A 123 9.32 15.78 9.80
CA HIS A 123 9.09 16.27 11.16
C HIS A 123 8.10 15.38 11.91
N GLU A 124 6.96 15.03 11.30
CA GLU A 124 5.95 14.17 11.92
C GLU A 124 6.48 12.75 12.17
N SER A 125 7.19 12.16 11.20
CA SER A 125 7.77 10.83 11.36
C SER A 125 8.87 10.75 12.43
N LEU A 126 9.60 11.84 12.69
CA LEU A 126 10.59 11.91 13.78
C LEU A 126 9.95 12.10 15.15
N VAL A 127 8.82 12.80 15.25
CA VAL A 127 8.10 13.02 16.52
C VAL A 127 7.34 11.76 16.95
N ASP A 128 6.86 10.97 16.01
CA ASP A 128 6.12 9.72 16.25
C ASP A 128 7.03 8.50 16.58
N GLN A 129 8.36 8.67 16.66
CA GLN A 129 9.35 7.63 17.03
C GLN A 129 9.57 7.53 18.54
#